data_AF-A0A4Q5RJ07-F1
#
_entry.id   AF-A0A4Q5RJ07-F1
#
_cell.length_a   1.000
_cell.length_b   1.000
_cell.length_c   1.000
_cell.angle_alpha   90.00
_cell.angle_beta   90.00
_cell.angle_gamma   90.00
#
_symmetry.space_group_name_H-M   'P 1'
#
loop_
_entity.id
_entity.type
_entity.pdbx_description
1 polymer ?
#
loop_
_entity_poly.entity_id
_entity_poly.type
_entity_poly.pdbx_seq_one_letter_code
_entity_poly.pdbx_strand_id
1 'polypeptide(L)'
;MKNNKYYKVFACLAFILFAKTAFSQNVGISSSNNFTPDASAALDVSFTNRGLLIPRVALTASNVAGPVPSPATSLLVYNTATAGTSPNNVIPGYYYWNGSAWVMLTTNQSTNFWSTTGNTGTSYPTNYFG
;
A
#
# COMPACT_ATOMS: atom_id res chain seq x y z
N MET A 1 -18.31 -19.11 -59.04
CA MET A 1 -17.50 -18.72 -57.85
C MET A 1 -18.38 -18.88 -56.62
N LYS A 2 -18.16 -19.91 -55.80
CA LYS A 2 -19.02 -20.24 -54.64
C LYS A 2 -18.76 -19.24 -53.51
N ASN A 3 -19.78 -18.48 -53.13
CA ASN A 3 -19.72 -17.50 -52.03
C ASN A 3 -19.45 -18.21 -50.70
N ASN A 4 -18.24 -18.05 -50.17
CA ASN A 4 -17.82 -18.54 -48.85
C ASN A 4 -18.54 -17.78 -47.73
N LYS A 5 -19.84 -17.98 -47.53
CA LYS A 5 -20.57 -17.31 -46.42
C LYS A 5 -20.06 -17.71 -45.02
N TYR A 6 -19.33 -18.83 -44.92
CA TYR A 6 -18.90 -19.41 -43.65
C TYR A 6 -17.58 -18.86 -43.10
N TYR A 7 -16.72 -18.20 -43.89
CA TYR A 7 -15.41 -17.73 -43.40
C TYR A 7 -15.57 -16.63 -42.33
N LYS A 8 -16.61 -15.79 -42.44
CA LYS A 8 -16.91 -14.73 -41.46
C LYS A 8 -17.33 -15.31 -40.11
N VAL A 9 -18.13 -16.38 -40.13
CA VAL A 9 -18.59 -17.10 -38.93
C VAL A 9 -17.40 -17.82 -38.26
N PHE A 10 -16.55 -18.46 -39.07
CA PHE A 10 -15.33 -19.09 -38.59
C PHE A 10 -14.34 -18.08 -37.97
N ALA A 11 -14.13 -16.94 -38.62
CA ALA A 11 -13.28 -15.87 -38.08
C ALA A 11 -13.83 -15.29 -36.75
N CYS A 12 -15.16 -15.13 -36.63
CA CYS A 12 -15.81 -14.71 -35.38
C CYS A 12 -15.63 -15.75 -34.25
N LEU A 13 -15.81 -17.03 -34.54
CA LEU A 13 -15.60 -18.12 -33.57
C LEU A 13 -14.14 -18.20 -33.11
N ALA A 14 -13.18 -18.07 -34.04
CA ALA A 14 -11.75 -18.04 -33.71
C ALA A 14 -11.39 -16.84 -32.81
N PHE A 15 -11.97 -15.67 -33.08
CA PHE A 15 -11.77 -14.47 -32.26
C PHE A 15 -12.35 -14.62 -30.84
N ILE A 16 -13.55 -15.21 -30.70
CA ILE A 16 -14.19 -15.46 -29.40
C ILE A 16 -13.38 -16.48 -28.57
N LEU A 17 -12.78 -17.49 -29.22
CA LEU A 17 -11.93 -18.48 -28.55
C LEU A 17 -10.59 -17.87 -28.09
N PHE A 18 -10.01 -16.93 -28.85
CA PHE A 18 -8.78 -16.22 -28.45
C PHE A 18 -9.02 -15.17 -27.36
N ALA A 19 -10.21 -14.55 -27.31
CA ALA A 19 -10.55 -13.56 -26.29
C ALA A 19 -10.63 -14.15 -24.86
N LYS A 20 -10.80 -15.47 -24.73
CA LYS A 20 -10.90 -16.16 -23.43
C LYS A 20 -9.57 -16.29 -22.68
N THR A 21 -8.42 -16.05 -23.31
CA THR A 21 -7.11 -16.21 -22.68
C THR A 21 -6.54 -14.92 -22.08
N ALA A 22 -7.29 -13.82 -22.12
CA ALA A 22 -6.89 -12.56 -21.48
C ALA A 22 -7.22 -12.58 -19.98
N PHE A 23 -6.46 -13.34 -19.19
CA PHE A 23 -6.51 -13.24 -17.73
C PHE A 23 -5.77 -11.99 -17.26
N SER A 24 -6.28 -11.34 -16.21
CA SER A 24 -5.52 -10.33 -15.46
C SER A 24 -4.28 -11.00 -14.88
N GLN A 25 -3.09 -10.51 -15.22
CA GLN A 25 -1.83 -10.99 -14.65
C GLN A 25 -1.47 -10.14 -13.43
N ASN A 26 -0.78 -10.75 -12.46
CA ASN A 26 -0.10 -10.00 -11.41
C ASN A 26 1.09 -9.23 -12.01
N VAL A 27 1.44 -8.11 -11.38
CA VAL A 27 2.56 -7.27 -11.82
C VAL A 27 3.81 -7.70 -11.07
N GLY A 28 4.79 -8.24 -11.80
CA GLY A 28 6.12 -8.52 -11.27
C GLY A 28 7.13 -7.45 -11.66
N ILE A 29 7.89 -6.93 -10.69
CA ILE A 29 9.04 -6.06 -10.97
C ILE A 29 10.28 -6.67 -10.33
N SER A 30 11.21 -7.16 -11.16
CA SER A 30 12.41 -7.86 -10.70
C SER A 30 13.59 -7.58 -11.62
N SER A 31 14.81 -7.81 -11.12
CA SER A 31 16.04 -7.82 -11.93
C SER A 31 16.32 -9.18 -12.60
N SER A 32 15.54 -10.22 -12.29
CA SER A 32 15.72 -11.58 -12.82
C SER A 32 14.73 -11.88 -13.96
N ASN A 33 15.22 -12.57 -15.00
CA ASN A 33 14.37 -13.11 -16.07
C ASN A 33 13.65 -14.41 -15.66
N ASN A 34 14.09 -15.03 -14.56
CA ASN A 34 13.43 -16.19 -13.95
C ASN A 34 12.82 -15.74 -12.62
N PHE A 35 11.67 -15.08 -12.71
CA PHE A 35 10.89 -14.60 -11.58
C PHE A 35 9.42 -14.84 -11.87
N THR A 36 8.74 -15.51 -10.95
CA THR A 36 7.29 -15.70 -10.99
C THR A 36 6.72 -14.96 -9.77
N PRO A 37 5.94 -13.88 -9.97
CA PRO A 37 5.30 -13.18 -8.86
C PRO A 37 4.41 -14.10 -8.05
N ASP A 38 4.34 -13.89 -6.73
CA ASP A 38 3.44 -14.65 -5.87
C ASP A 38 1.98 -14.55 -6.36
N ALA A 39 1.28 -15.67 -6.40
CA ALA A 39 -0.10 -15.74 -6.91
C ALA A 39 -1.10 -14.96 -6.04
N SER A 40 -0.76 -14.69 -4.77
CA SER A 40 -1.56 -13.88 -3.86
C SER A 40 -1.26 -12.37 -3.96
N ALA A 41 -0.21 -11.98 -4.67
CA ALA A 41 0.19 -10.58 -4.84
C ALA A 41 -0.32 -10.00 -6.16
N ALA A 42 -0.95 -8.82 -6.11
CA ALA A 42 -1.25 -8.04 -7.30
C ALA A 42 -0.02 -7.30 -7.85
N LEU A 43 0.91 -6.94 -6.95
CA LEU A 43 2.22 -6.36 -7.26
C LEU A 43 3.27 -7.06 -6.39
N ASP A 44 4.28 -7.66 -7.03
CA ASP A 44 5.42 -8.30 -6.38
C ASP A 44 6.73 -7.66 -6.87
N VAL A 45 7.54 -7.16 -5.93
CA VAL A 45 8.77 -6.42 -6.21
C VAL A 45 9.95 -7.16 -5.58
N SER A 46 10.82 -7.72 -6.43
CA SER A 46 11.95 -8.56 -6.00
C SER A 46 13.29 -7.95 -6.42
N PHE A 47 13.95 -7.24 -5.50
CA PHE A 47 15.32 -6.72 -5.65
C PHE A 47 16.10 -6.93 -4.35
N THR A 48 17.43 -7.09 -4.43
CA THR A 48 18.29 -7.27 -3.25
C THR A 48 18.81 -5.96 -2.66
N ASN A 49 18.79 -4.87 -3.44
CA ASN A 49 19.40 -3.59 -3.08
C ASN A 49 18.56 -2.37 -3.47
N ARG A 50 17.26 -2.56 -3.69
CA ARG A 50 16.31 -1.49 -4.04
C ARG A 50 15.00 -1.72 -3.30
N GLY A 51 14.32 -0.64 -2.94
CA GLY A 51 13.00 -0.66 -2.32
C GLY A 51 11.94 -0.03 -3.21
N LEU A 52 10.74 0.10 -2.66
CA LEU A 52 9.61 0.77 -3.31
C LEU A 52 9.50 2.21 -2.81
N LEU A 53 9.50 3.17 -3.74
CA LEU A 53 9.08 4.54 -3.44
C LEU A 53 7.57 4.65 -3.60
N ILE A 54 6.88 4.75 -2.47
CA ILE A 54 5.46 5.09 -2.39
C ILE A 54 5.25 6.56 -2.78
N PRO A 55 4.09 6.96 -3.34
CA PRO A 55 3.78 8.35 -3.63
C PRO A 55 4.11 9.31 -2.47
N ARG A 56 4.88 10.35 -2.78
CA ARG A 56 5.28 11.39 -1.83
C ARG A 56 4.35 12.58 -1.96
N VAL A 57 3.70 12.96 -0.88
CA VAL A 57 2.68 14.03 -0.86
C VAL A 57 2.95 15.00 0.28
N ALA A 58 2.60 16.27 0.11
CA ALA A 58 2.63 17.26 1.18
C ALA A 58 1.25 17.33 1.84
N LEU A 59 1.05 16.63 2.95
CA LEU A 59 -0.19 16.69 3.71
C LEU A 59 -0.28 18.04 4.44
N THR A 60 -1.49 18.60 4.52
CA THR A 60 -1.73 19.87 5.25
C THR A 60 -2.25 19.65 6.67
N ALA A 61 -2.96 18.55 6.90
CA ALA A 61 -3.46 18.08 8.20
C ALA A 61 -3.88 16.61 8.08
N SER A 62 -3.93 15.88 9.20
CA SER A 62 -4.28 14.45 9.18
C SER A 62 -5.76 14.22 8.85
N ASN A 63 -6.65 15.12 9.23
CA ASN A 63 -8.10 15.02 9.00
C ASN A 63 -8.55 15.58 7.64
N VAL A 64 -7.61 15.88 6.72
CA VAL A 64 -7.90 16.42 5.40
C VAL A 64 -7.43 15.42 4.34
N ALA A 65 -8.34 14.97 3.48
CA ALA A 65 -8.04 14.02 2.41
C ALA A 65 -6.98 14.53 1.43
N GLY A 66 -7.00 15.84 1.15
CA GLY A 66 -6.02 16.51 0.31
C GLY A 66 -4.56 16.25 0.76
N PRO A 67 -3.62 16.18 -0.19
CA PRO A 67 -3.74 16.51 -1.60
C PRO A 67 -4.22 15.34 -2.47
N VAL A 68 -4.59 14.20 -1.90
CA VAL A 68 -5.15 13.06 -2.65
C VAL A 68 -6.68 13.15 -2.59
N PRO A 69 -7.38 13.48 -3.70
CA PRO A 69 -8.85 13.52 -3.68
C PRO A 69 -9.43 12.11 -3.55
N SER A 70 -10.46 11.95 -2.71
CA SER A 70 -11.17 10.67 -2.50
C SER A 70 -10.22 9.48 -2.28
N PRO A 71 -9.30 9.56 -1.30
CA PRO A 71 -8.32 8.50 -1.08
C PRO A 71 -9.05 7.20 -0.71
N ALA A 72 -8.63 6.10 -1.33
CA ALA A 72 -9.14 4.78 -0.98
C ALA A 72 -8.74 4.44 0.47
N THR A 73 -9.58 3.67 1.16
CA THR A 73 -9.20 3.13 2.47
C THR A 73 -7.95 2.26 2.32
N SER A 74 -7.02 2.38 3.26
CA SER A 74 -5.70 1.76 3.25
C SER A 74 -4.73 2.29 2.18
N LEU A 75 -5.03 3.42 1.53
CA LEU A 75 -4.08 4.07 0.63
C LEU A 75 -2.85 4.55 1.40
N LEU A 76 -1.67 4.08 1.01
CA LEU A 76 -0.39 4.41 1.62
C LEU A 76 0.31 5.57 0.88
N VAL A 77 0.82 6.54 1.63
CA VAL A 77 1.62 7.66 1.12
C VAL A 77 2.81 7.94 2.04
N TYR A 78 3.83 8.60 1.52
CA TYR A 78 4.85 9.24 2.35
C TYR A 78 4.59 10.75 2.42
N ASN A 79 4.27 11.26 3.61
CA ASN A 79 4.13 12.69 3.84
C ASN A 79 5.52 13.36 3.87
N THR A 80 5.66 14.50 3.19
CA THR A 80 6.88 15.32 3.15
C THR A 80 6.80 16.61 3.97
N ALA A 81 5.61 16.99 4.45
CA ALA A 81 5.37 18.26 5.10
C ALA A 81 5.29 18.15 6.64
N THR A 82 5.75 19.19 7.32
CA THR A 82 5.35 19.49 8.71
C THR A 82 4.27 20.57 8.64
N ALA A 83 3.04 20.23 8.97
CA ALA A 83 1.89 21.12 8.77
C ALA A 83 0.76 20.84 9.76
N GLY A 84 -0.25 21.73 9.77
CA GLY A 84 -1.43 21.61 10.62
C GLY A 84 -1.19 22.05 12.06
N THR A 85 -2.21 21.89 12.89
CA THR A 85 -2.19 22.23 14.32
C THR A 85 -2.72 21.05 15.12
N SER A 86 -2.26 20.92 16.37
CA SER A 86 -2.73 19.86 17.28
C SER A 86 -4.26 19.90 17.42
N PRO A 87 -4.97 18.75 17.33
CA PRO A 87 -4.45 17.37 17.31
C PRO A 87 -4.19 16.79 15.91
N ASN A 88 -4.39 17.57 14.84
CA ASN A 88 -4.33 17.08 13.45
C ASN A 88 -3.02 17.44 12.72
N ASN A 89 -1.99 17.82 13.46
CA ASN A 89 -0.69 18.12 12.88
C ASN A 89 -0.07 16.87 12.26
N VAL A 90 0.64 17.07 11.16
CA VAL A 90 1.37 16.03 10.43
C VAL A 90 2.85 16.38 10.41
N ILE A 91 3.66 15.33 10.42
CA ILE A 91 5.12 15.41 10.25
C ILE A 91 5.55 14.44 9.14
N PRO A 92 6.75 14.61 8.54
CA PRO A 92 7.24 13.69 7.52
C PRO A 92 7.26 12.24 8.00
N GLY A 93 6.81 11.32 7.14
CA GLY A 93 6.71 9.89 7.46
C GLY A 93 5.65 9.16 6.65
N TYR A 94 5.48 7.87 6.88
CA TYR A 94 4.46 7.08 6.20
C TYR A 94 3.09 7.27 6.83
N TYR A 95 2.07 7.46 6.01
CA TYR A 95 0.67 7.57 6.43
C TYR A 95 -0.20 6.65 5.57
N TYR A 96 -1.22 6.06 6.16
CA TYR A 96 -2.30 5.43 5.41
C TYR A 96 -3.62 6.15 5.67
N TRP A 97 -4.50 6.17 4.67
CA TRP A 97 -5.86 6.67 4.85
C TRP A 97 -6.73 5.62 5.52
N ASN A 98 -7.34 5.93 6.68
CA ASN A 98 -8.20 4.97 7.40
C ASN A 98 -9.69 5.01 6.98
N GLY A 99 -10.03 5.81 5.97
CA GLY A 99 -11.41 6.09 5.55
C GLY A 99 -11.87 7.52 5.90
N SER A 100 -11.27 8.16 6.90
CA SER A 100 -11.62 9.52 7.34
C SER A 100 -10.43 10.43 7.64
N ALA A 101 -9.26 9.86 7.94
CA ALA A 101 -8.05 10.60 8.28
C ALA A 101 -6.78 9.84 7.84
N TRP A 102 -5.70 10.59 7.61
CA TRP A 102 -4.35 10.08 7.47
C TRP A 102 -3.81 9.67 8.84
N VAL A 103 -3.51 8.39 8.98
CA VAL A 103 -2.93 7.81 10.19
C VAL A 103 -1.46 7.54 9.94
N MET A 104 -0.59 8.13 10.76
CA MET A 104 0.85 7.89 10.68
C MET A 104 1.17 6.45 11.09
N LEU A 105 1.95 5.75 10.27
CA LEU A 105 2.61 4.51 10.66
C LEU A 105 3.75 4.86 11.61
N THR A 106 3.44 4.91 12.90
CA THR A 106 4.45 5.16 13.93
C THR A 106 5.28 3.90 14.19
N THR A 107 6.58 4.08 14.37
CA THR A 107 7.49 3.04 14.88
C THR A 107 7.58 3.07 16.40
N ASN A 108 6.80 3.91 17.08
CA ASN A 108 6.72 3.90 18.53
C ASN A 108 6.00 2.62 18.95
N GLN A 109 6.75 1.53 19.04
CA GLN A 109 6.58 0.60 20.15
C GLN A 109 6.37 1.47 21.38
N SER A 110 5.15 1.51 21.88
CA SER A 110 4.86 2.26 23.10
C SER A 110 5.84 1.77 24.16
N THR A 111 6.81 2.61 24.52
CA THR A 111 7.77 2.32 25.59
C THR A 111 7.12 2.40 26.97
N ASN A 112 5.82 2.70 27.03
CA ASN A 112 5.03 2.90 28.23
C ASN A 112 4.14 1.69 28.55
N PHE A 113 4.52 0.49 28.14
CA PHE A 113 3.92 -0.73 28.67
C PHE A 113 4.76 -1.25 29.84
N TRP A 114 4.09 -1.69 30.90
CA TRP A 114 4.75 -2.45 31.96
C TRP A 114 5.15 -3.81 31.39
N SER A 115 6.45 -4.09 31.37
CA SER A 115 6.98 -5.40 30.99
C SER A 115 6.78 -6.39 32.14
N THR A 116 6.40 -7.63 31.84
CA THR A 116 6.34 -8.71 32.85
C THR A 116 7.71 -9.07 33.42
N THR A 117 8.78 -8.66 32.74
CA THR A 117 10.17 -8.81 33.18
C THR A 117 10.78 -7.52 33.74
N GLY A 118 9.97 -6.45 33.87
CA GLY A 118 10.39 -5.16 34.39
C GLY A 118 10.87 -4.17 33.32
N ASN A 119 10.75 -2.88 33.61
CA ASN A 119 11.17 -1.78 32.75
C ASN A 119 12.49 -1.19 33.25
N THR A 120 13.37 -0.82 32.34
CA THR A 120 14.59 -0.07 32.70
C THR A 120 14.20 1.31 33.22
N GLY A 121 14.80 1.73 34.35
CA GLY A 121 14.54 3.04 34.94
C GLY A 121 13.32 3.13 35.87
N THR A 122 12.65 2.02 36.18
CA THR A 122 11.59 1.99 37.21
C THR A 122 12.13 1.58 38.58
N SER A 123 11.67 2.22 39.66
CA SER A 123 12.02 1.85 41.04
C SER A 123 10.80 1.75 41.96
N TYR A 124 10.88 0.85 42.96
CA TYR A 124 9.75 0.41 43.79
C TYR A 124 9.21 1.40 44.86
N PRO A 125 9.68 2.66 44.96
CA PRO A 125 8.87 3.72 45.58
C PRO A 125 8.40 4.81 44.59
N THR A 126 8.99 4.90 43.39
CA THR A 126 8.68 5.96 42.42
C THR A 126 7.66 5.53 41.36
N ASN A 127 7.59 4.24 41.07
CA ASN A 127 6.76 3.67 40.01
C ASN A 127 6.01 2.47 40.57
N TYR A 128 4.75 2.68 40.96
CA TYR A 128 3.87 1.64 41.47
C TYR A 128 2.47 1.82 40.90
N PHE A 129 1.72 0.71 40.80
CA PHE A 129 0.27 0.78 40.72
C PHE A 129 -0.21 1.07 42.14
N GLY A 130 -1.03 2.12 42.30
CA GLY A 130 -1.49 2.64 43.59
C GLY A 130 -1.86 1.59 44.62
#